data_AF-A0A7S4VUC0-F1
#
_entry.id   AF-A0A7S4VUC0-F1
#
_cell.length_a   1.000
_cell.length_b   1.000
_cell.length_c   1.000
_cell.angle_alpha   90.00
_cell.angle_beta   90.00
_cell.angle_gamma   90.00
#
_symmetry.space_group_name_H-M   'P 1'
#
loop_
_entity.id
_entity.type
_entity.pdbx_description
1 polymer ?
#
loop_
_entity_poly.entity_id
_entity_poly.type
_entity_poly.pdbx_seq_one_letter_code
_entity_poly.pdbx_strand_id
1 'polypeptide(L)'
;RREVVDGRLVYVDQAPVRAARHGRVLLLEGIEKAERNVLPTLNNLLENREMALEDRGFLVAPARAAAIAGGGAAAEHRLIPVSEEFEVVAVGRPSRGNPLDPPLRSRFAAREVRTVDMHGDPGEALATLQPPPPPAGI
;
A
#
# COMPACT_ATOMS: atom_id res chain seq x y z
N ARG A 1 -10.09 -1.29 -13.18
CA ARG A 1 -11.51 -0.94 -13.42
C ARG A 1 -11.70 -0.77 -14.90
N ARG A 2 -12.87 -1.15 -15.40
CA ARG A 2 -13.24 -1.04 -16.82
C ARG A 2 -14.21 0.12 -16.99
N GLU A 3 -13.94 1.00 -17.93
CA GLU A 3 -14.80 2.12 -18.29
C GLU A 3 -15.08 2.09 -19.78
N VAL A 4 -16.26 2.56 -20.20
CA VAL A 4 -16.60 2.71 -21.62
C VAL A 4 -16.41 4.18 -21.97
N VAL A 5 -15.50 4.46 -22.90
CA VAL A 5 -15.22 5.80 -23.40
C VAL A 5 -15.37 5.74 -24.92
N ASP A 6 -16.25 6.57 -25.49
CA ASP A 6 -16.54 6.65 -26.93
C ASP A 6 -16.81 5.29 -27.59
N GLY A 7 -17.60 4.45 -26.93
CA GLY A 7 -17.95 3.10 -27.40
C GLY A 7 -16.82 2.07 -27.33
N ARG A 8 -15.68 2.43 -26.72
CA ARG A 8 -14.53 1.53 -26.51
C ARG A 8 -14.37 1.19 -25.04
N LEU A 9 -14.03 -0.06 -24.77
CA LEU A 9 -13.68 -0.52 -23.43
C LEU A 9 -12.24 -0.10 -23.10
N VAL A 10 -12.07 0.68 -22.04
CA VAL A 10 -10.77 1.16 -21.55
C VAL A 10 -10.53 0.63 -20.13
N TYR A 11 -9.31 0.17 -19.88
CA TYR A 11 -8.87 -0.21 -18.54
C TYR A 11 -8.19 0.98 -17.89
N VAL A 12 -8.64 1.33 -16.69
CA VAL A 12 -8.11 2.47 -15.92
C VAL A 12 -7.50 1.97 -14.62
N ASP A 13 -6.21 2.25 -14.47
CA ASP A 13 -5.43 1.93 -13.27
C ASP A 13 -6.02 2.61 -12.04
N GLN A 14 -6.29 1.82 -11.01
CA GLN A 14 -6.75 2.33 -9.72
C GLN A 14 -5.61 2.88 -8.87
N ALA A 15 -5.93 3.57 -7.78
CA ALA A 15 -4.95 4.22 -6.92
C ALA A 15 -3.78 3.29 -6.50
N PRO A 16 -4.01 2.03 -6.07
CA PRO A 16 -2.91 1.12 -5.70
C PRO A 16 -1.96 0.82 -6.86
N VAL A 17 -2.51 0.59 -8.05
CA VAL A 17 -1.73 0.28 -9.27
C VAL A 17 -0.90 1.48 -9.69
N ARG A 18 -1.50 2.68 -9.71
CA ARG A 18 -0.78 3.92 -10.04
C ARG A 18 0.33 4.21 -9.03
N ALA A 19 0.07 4.02 -7.74
CA ALA A 19 1.07 4.24 -6.70
C ALA A 19 2.24 3.25 -6.83
N ALA A 20 1.94 1.96 -7.01
CA ALA A 20 2.94 0.91 -7.19
C ALA A 20 3.80 1.14 -8.43
N ARG A 21 3.20 1.53 -9.57
CA ARG A 21 3.90 1.75 -10.83
C ARG A 21 4.79 3.00 -10.80
N HIS A 22 4.35 4.05 -10.12
CA HIS A 22 4.99 5.36 -10.17
C HIS A 22 5.81 5.71 -8.92
N GLY A 23 6.02 4.77 -8.00
CA GLY A 23 6.80 5.02 -6.78
C GLY A 23 6.17 6.09 -5.88
N ARG A 24 4.86 6.00 -5.66
CA ARG A 24 4.13 6.97 -4.84
C ARG A 24 3.68 6.35 -3.54
N VAL A 25 3.38 7.20 -2.57
CA VAL A 25 2.71 6.79 -1.33
C VAL A 25 1.24 6.48 -1.63
N LEU A 26 0.80 5.28 -1.26
CA LEU A 26 -0.61 4.91 -1.18
C LEU A 26 -1.10 5.15 0.25
N LEU A 27 -1.95 6.17 0.42
CA LEU A 27 -2.63 6.43 1.68
C LEU A 27 -3.96 5.65 1.75
N LEU A 28 -4.09 4.78 2.74
CA LEU A 28 -5.33 4.08 3.07
C LEU A 28 -5.96 4.74 4.29
N GLU A 29 -7.01 5.53 4.08
CA GLU A 29 -7.73 6.23 5.14
C GLU A 29 -8.96 5.44 5.61
N GLY A 30 -9.18 5.38 6.92
CA GLY A 30 -10.37 4.76 7.51
C GLY A 30 -10.39 3.25 7.35
N ILE A 31 -9.22 2.60 7.43
CA ILE A 31 -9.06 1.16 7.20
C ILE A 31 -9.97 0.28 8.08
N GLU A 32 -10.40 0.78 9.24
CA GLU A 32 -11.33 0.09 10.14
C GLU A 32 -12.76 -0.04 9.57
N LYS A 33 -13.10 0.78 8.57
CA LYS A 33 -14.41 0.81 7.90
C LYS A 33 -14.42 0.09 6.56
N ALA A 34 -13.26 -0.35 6.07
CA ALA A 34 -13.19 -1.05 4.80
C ALA A 34 -13.97 -2.37 4.89
N GLU A 35 -14.68 -2.71 3.81
CA GLU A 35 -15.40 -3.97 3.74
C GLU A 35 -14.43 -5.15 3.84
N ARG A 36 -14.90 -6.27 4.41
CA ARG A 36 -14.08 -7.48 4.64
C ARG A 36 -13.38 -7.99 3.39
N ASN A 37 -13.96 -7.77 2.22
CA ASN A 37 -13.41 -8.28 0.96
C ASN A 37 -12.47 -7.29 0.27
N VAL A 38 -12.36 -6.04 0.73
CA VAL A 38 -11.55 -5.00 0.05
C VAL A 38 -10.08 -5.13 0.41
N LEU A 39 -9.75 -5.14 1.71
CA LEU A 39 -8.35 -5.16 2.15
C LEU A 39 -7.59 -6.44 1.71
N PRO A 40 -8.22 -7.64 1.71
CA PRO A 40 -7.56 -8.83 1.19
C PRO A 40 -7.09 -8.74 -0.26
N THR A 41 -7.75 -7.95 -1.11
CA THR A 41 -7.32 -7.77 -2.51
C THR A 41 -5.97 -7.07 -2.64
N LEU A 42 -5.53 -6.35 -1.60
CA LEU A 42 -4.26 -5.63 -1.59
C LEU A 42 -3.13 -6.45 -0.95
N ASN A 43 -3.43 -7.53 -0.21
CA ASN A 43 -2.45 -8.22 0.63
C ASN A 43 -1.19 -8.67 -0.13
N ASN A 44 -1.35 -9.20 -1.35
CA ASN A 44 -0.22 -9.67 -2.15
C ASN A 44 0.64 -8.51 -2.69
N LEU A 45 0.01 -7.36 -3.00
CA LEU A 45 0.73 -6.15 -3.39
C LEU A 45 1.53 -5.59 -2.21
N LEU A 46 0.94 -5.61 -1.00
CA LEU A 46 1.59 -5.12 0.22
C LEU A 46 2.74 -6.02 0.69
N GLU A 47 2.63 -7.34 0.49
CA GLU A 47 3.64 -8.30 0.95
C GLU A 47 4.71 -8.58 -0.10
N ASN A 48 4.29 -8.96 -1.30
CA ASN A 48 5.19 -9.49 -2.34
C ASN A 48 5.42 -8.50 -3.48
N ARG A 49 4.80 -7.31 -3.44
CA ARG A 49 4.76 -6.38 -4.58
C ARG A 49 4.21 -7.05 -5.86
N GLU A 50 3.20 -7.90 -5.69
CA GLU A 50 2.62 -8.67 -6.78
C GLU A 50 1.10 -8.51 -6.87
N MET A 51 0.58 -8.30 -8.08
CA MET A 51 -0.87 -8.14 -8.31
C MET A 51 -1.21 -8.37 -9.78
N ALA A 52 -2.19 -9.24 -10.03
CA ALA A 52 -2.78 -9.40 -11.36
C ALA A 52 -3.70 -8.23 -11.70
N LEU A 53 -3.60 -7.74 -12.94
CA LEU A 53 -4.44 -6.67 -13.48
C LEU A 53 -5.47 -7.24 -14.45
N GLU A 54 -6.60 -6.55 -14.56
CA GLU A 54 -7.72 -6.97 -15.43
C GLU A 54 -7.38 -6.94 -16.93
N ASP A 55 -6.34 -6.20 -17.31
CA ASP A 55 -5.88 -6.02 -18.69
C ASP A 55 -4.75 -6.98 -19.09
N ARG A 56 -4.61 -8.11 -18.37
CA ARG A 56 -3.51 -9.08 -18.49
C ARG A 56 -2.13 -8.52 -18.10
N GLY A 57 -2.09 -7.38 -17.43
CA GLY A 57 -0.91 -6.93 -16.72
C GLY A 57 -0.67 -7.73 -15.45
N PHE A 58 0.59 -7.81 -15.01
CA PHE A 58 0.95 -8.39 -13.72
C PHE A 58 2.03 -7.52 -13.07
N LEU A 59 1.69 -6.90 -11.94
CA LEU A 59 2.66 -6.20 -11.10
C LEU A 59 3.60 -7.24 -10.48
N VAL A 60 4.90 -6.98 -10.52
CA VAL A 60 5.94 -7.86 -9.97
C VAL A 60 6.93 -7.08 -9.13
N ALA A 61 7.53 -7.75 -8.14
CA ALA A 61 8.65 -7.20 -7.40
C ALA A 61 9.81 -6.80 -8.35
N PRO A 62 10.50 -5.67 -8.12
CA PRO A 62 11.58 -5.20 -8.98
C PRO A 62 12.71 -6.23 -9.14
N ALA A 63 13.09 -6.93 -8.06
CA ALA A 63 14.08 -8.02 -8.13
C ALA A 63 13.65 -9.17 -9.06
N ARG A 64 12.36 -9.54 -9.05
CA ARG A 64 11.81 -10.57 -9.92
C ARG A 64 11.77 -10.11 -11.38
N ALA A 65 11.43 -8.84 -11.63
CA ALA A 65 11.49 -8.25 -12.96
C ALA A 65 12.93 -8.30 -13.53
N ALA A 66 13.93 -7.95 -12.73
CA ALA A 66 15.33 -7.99 -13.12
C ALA A 66 15.80 -9.42 -13.45
N ALA A 67 15.38 -10.43 -12.67
CA ALA A 67 15.72 -11.82 -12.92
C ALA A 67 15.14 -12.34 -14.25
N ILE A 68 13.91 -11.96 -14.61
CA ILE A 68 13.25 -12.38 -15.86
C ILE A 68 13.84 -11.66 -17.07
N ALA A 69 14.23 -10.38 -16.94
CA ALA A 69 14.90 -9.66 -18.02
C ALA A 69 16.23 -10.33 -18.44
N GLY A 70 16.90 -11.04 -17.53
CA GLY A 70 18.13 -11.79 -17.81
C GLY A 70 17.93 -13.20 -18.38
N GLY A 71 16.70 -13.72 -18.43
CA GLY A 71 16.39 -15.08 -18.89
C GLY A 71 15.04 -15.12 -19.58
N GLY A 72 15.05 -15.04 -20.91
CA GLY A 72 13.89 -14.82 -21.78
C GLY A 72 12.78 -15.87 -21.71
N ALA A 73 11.99 -15.82 -20.64
CA ALA A 73 10.70 -16.50 -20.58
C ALA A 73 9.65 -15.65 -21.29
N ALA A 74 8.93 -16.26 -22.25
CA ALA A 74 7.73 -15.69 -22.83
C ALA A 74 6.67 -15.57 -21.72
N ALA A 75 6.55 -14.37 -21.13
CA ALA A 75 5.55 -14.12 -20.11
C ALA A 75 4.17 -14.07 -20.76
N GLU A 76 3.25 -14.93 -20.31
CA GLU A 76 1.83 -14.89 -20.71
C GLU A 76 1.15 -13.55 -20.36
N HIS A 77 1.78 -12.77 -19.46
CA HIS A 77 1.28 -11.54 -18.90
C HIS A 77 2.26 -10.39 -19.17
N ARG A 78 1.74 -9.17 -19.34
CA ARG A 78 2.57 -7.97 -19.41
C ARG A 78 3.10 -7.66 -18.01
N LEU A 79 4.36 -8.02 -17.75
CA LEU A 79 5.00 -7.78 -16.47
C LEU A 79 5.29 -6.28 -16.28
N ILE A 80 4.90 -5.75 -15.12
CA ILE A 80 5.07 -4.34 -14.76
C ILE A 80 5.84 -4.31 -13.45
N PRO A 81 7.10 -3.84 -13.42
CA PRO A 81 7.84 -3.75 -12.18
C PRO A 81 7.18 -2.74 -11.24
N VAL A 82 7.00 -3.13 -9.98
CA VAL A 82 6.64 -2.21 -8.90
C VAL A 82 7.87 -1.37 -8.56
N SER A 83 7.68 -0.07 -8.37
CA SER A 83 8.77 0.84 -7.97
C SER A 83 9.28 0.49 -6.56
N GLU A 84 10.59 0.63 -6.35
CA GLU A 84 11.20 0.49 -5.03
C GLU A 84 10.76 1.60 -4.06
N GLU A 85 10.38 2.77 -4.60
CA GLU A 85 9.86 3.93 -3.84
C GLU A 85 8.37 3.80 -3.48
N PHE A 86 7.71 2.69 -3.85
CA PHE A 86 6.32 2.45 -3.50
C PHE A 86 6.19 2.18 -1.99
N GLU A 87 5.45 3.05 -1.32
CA GLU A 87 5.16 2.98 0.11
C GLU A 87 3.66 3.00 0.39
N VAL A 88 3.26 2.41 1.52
CA VAL A 88 1.86 2.37 1.94
C VAL A 88 1.75 2.88 3.36
N VAL A 89 0.92 3.90 3.54
CA VAL A 89 0.58 4.46 4.85
C VAL A 89 -0.89 4.19 5.09
N ALA A 90 -1.22 3.63 6.25
CA ALA A 90 -2.59 3.36 6.61
C ALA A 90 -2.96 4.12 7.89
N VAL A 91 -4.08 4.82 7.85
CA VAL A 91 -4.62 5.58 8.97
C VAL A 91 -5.98 5.00 9.31
N GLY A 92 -6.19 4.71 10.59
CA GLY A 92 -7.46 4.21 11.07
C GLY A 92 -7.67 4.52 12.52
N ARG A 93 -8.93 4.46 12.95
CA ARG A 93 -9.30 4.60 14.35
C ARG A 93 -9.48 3.21 14.95
N PRO A 94 -8.96 2.95 16.15
CA PRO A 94 -9.26 1.69 16.84
C PRO A 94 -10.77 1.59 17.07
N SER A 95 -11.41 0.57 16.50
CA SER A 95 -12.84 0.31 16.66
C SER A 95 -13.06 -0.83 17.66
N ARG A 96 -14.03 -0.68 18.57
CA ARG A 96 -14.47 -1.77 19.44
C ARG A 96 -15.43 -2.65 18.65
N GLY A 97 -14.95 -3.78 18.11
CA GLY A 97 -15.80 -4.81 17.49
C GLY A 97 -15.48 -5.16 16.03
N ASN A 98 -14.67 -4.36 15.33
CA ASN A 98 -14.20 -4.70 13.97
C ASN A 98 -12.67 -4.52 13.89
N PRO A 99 -11.88 -5.41 14.52
CA PRO A 99 -10.43 -5.33 14.44
C PRO A 99 -9.98 -5.53 13.00
N LEU A 100 -8.87 -4.88 12.63
CA LEU A 100 -8.20 -5.15 11.36
C LEU A 100 -7.87 -6.64 11.24
N ASP A 101 -8.11 -7.19 10.05
CA ASP A 101 -7.84 -8.59 9.76
C ASP A 101 -6.37 -8.93 10.11
N PRO A 102 -6.10 -10.07 10.78
CA PRO A 102 -4.75 -10.41 11.22
C PRO A 102 -3.67 -10.30 10.13
N PRO A 103 -3.90 -10.76 8.88
CA PRO A 103 -2.90 -10.63 7.81
C PRO A 103 -2.54 -9.17 7.53
N LEU A 104 -3.53 -8.29 7.49
CA LEU A 104 -3.29 -6.87 7.23
C LEU A 104 -2.58 -6.23 8.41
N ARG A 105 -3.03 -6.52 9.64
CA ARG A 105 -2.39 -6.00 10.86
C ARG A 105 -0.89 -6.32 10.92
N SER A 106 -0.50 -7.54 10.55
CA SER A 106 0.91 -7.94 10.56
C SER A 106 1.77 -7.33 9.44
N ARG A 107 1.16 -6.75 8.40
CA ARG A 107 1.86 -6.09 7.28
C ARG A 107 2.23 -4.63 7.57
N PHE A 108 1.67 -4.04 8.61
CA PHE A 108 1.95 -2.67 9.00
C PHE A 108 2.77 -2.63 10.28
N ALA A 109 3.81 -1.79 10.29
CA ALA A 109 4.33 -1.24 11.52
C ALA A 109 3.30 -0.22 12.05
N ALA A 110 2.61 -0.57 13.14
CA ALA A 110 1.58 0.27 13.71
C ALA A 110 2.15 1.21 14.77
N ARG A 111 1.71 2.46 14.75
CA ARG A 111 1.97 3.44 15.82
C ARG A 111 0.65 4.06 16.25
N GLU A 112 0.41 4.06 17.55
CA GLU A 112 -0.69 4.84 18.12
C GLU A 112 -0.29 6.31 18.18
N VAL A 113 -1.12 7.17 17.58
CA VAL A 113 -0.99 8.63 17.69
C VAL A 113 -2.04 9.12 18.68
N ARG A 114 -1.58 9.66 19.81
CA ARG A 114 -2.47 10.26 20.81
C ARG A 114 -2.96 11.62 20.31
N THR A 115 -4.11 12.05 20.81
CA THR A 115 -4.66 13.38 20.53
C THR A 115 -3.60 14.44 20.84
N VAL A 116 -3.31 15.25 19.84
CA VAL A 116 -2.40 16.37 19.92
C VAL A 116 -3.22 17.61 20.25
N ASP A 117 -2.78 18.40 21.24
CA ASP A 117 -3.41 19.69 21.50
C ASP A 117 -3.05 20.65 20.36
N MET A 118 -4.02 20.92 19.49
CA MET A 118 -3.86 21.82 18.34
C MET A 118 -3.97 23.30 18.74
N HIS A 119 -4.34 23.60 19.98
CA HIS A 119 -4.41 24.96 20.53
C HIS A 119 -3.13 25.35 21.31
N GLY A 120 -2.27 24.37 21.61
CA GLY A 120 -0.94 24.57 22.19
C GLY A 120 0.14 24.91 21.15
N ASP A 121 1.40 24.88 21.57
CA ASP A 121 2.54 25.10 20.67
C ASP A 121 2.70 23.95 19.66
N PRO A 122 2.66 24.21 18.34
CA PRO A 122 2.89 23.19 17.31
C PRO A 122 4.24 22.46 17.45
N GLY A 123 5.26 23.10 18.03
CA GLY A 123 6.56 22.49 18.29
C GLY A 123 6.49 21.32 19.28
N GLU A 124 5.83 21.54 20.42
CA GLU A 124 5.59 20.50 21.44
C GLU A 124 4.73 19.36 20.89
N ALA A 125 3.69 19.71 20.14
CA ALA A 125 2.83 18.77 19.43
C ALA A 125 3.63 17.82 18.50
N LEU A 126 4.51 18.36 17.66
CA LEU A 126 5.35 17.58 16.76
C LEU A 126 6.40 16.74 17.50
N ALA A 127 6.92 17.22 18.63
CA ALA A 127 7.87 16.47 19.45
C ALA A 127 7.25 15.16 19.97
N THR A 128 5.95 15.16 20.32
CA THR A 128 5.25 13.91 20.73
C THR A 128 5.11 12.88 19.59
N LEU A 129 5.26 13.33 18.33
CA LEU A 129 5.20 12.50 17.13
C LEU A 129 6.58 12.00 16.69
N GLN A 130 7.68 12.36 17.34
CA GLN A 130 8.99 11.77 17.04
C GLN A 130 9.05 10.33 17.56
N PRO A 131 9.74 9.39 16.86
CA PRO A 131 9.98 8.07 17.41
C PRO A 131 10.83 8.18 18.69
N PRO A 132 10.63 7.30 19.69
CA PRO A 132 11.50 7.29 20.85
C PRO A 132 12.95 7.09 20.40
N PRO A 133 13.94 7.74 21.03
CA PRO A 133 15.34 7.53 20.68
C PRO A 133 15.68 6.04 20.83
N PRO A 134 16.58 5.50 19.98
CA PRO A 134 17.00 4.11 20.11
C PRO A 134 17.55 3.89 21.53
N PRO A 135 17.32 2.71 22.15
CA PRO A 135 17.83 2.41 23.47
C PRO A 135 19.35 2.61 23.47
N ALA A 136 19.86 3.35 24.46
CA ALA A 136 21.30 3.49 24.67
C ALA A 136 21.91 2.08 24.77
N GLY A 137 22.92 1.81 23.93
CA GLY A 137 23.44 0.47 23.68
C GLY A 137 23.72 -0.35 24.95
N ILE A 138 23.46 -1.65 24.85
CA ILE A 138 24.00 -2.69 25.73
C ILE A 138 25.36 -3.11 25.19
#